data_AF-A0AAW2M8Z8-F1
#
_entry.id   AF-A0AAW2M8Z8-F1
#
_cell.length_a   1.000
_cell.length_b   1.000
_cell.length_c   1.000
_cell.angle_alpha   90.00
_cell.angle_beta   90.00
_cell.angle_gamma   90.00
#
_symmetry.space_group_name_H-M   'P 1'
#
loop_
_entity.id
_entity.type
_entity.pdbx_description
1 polymer ?
#
loop_
_entity_poly.entity_id
_entity_poly.type
_entity_poly.pdbx_seq_one_letter_code
_entity_poly.pdbx_strand_id
1 'polypeptide(L)'
;MGNAEIAETLAAREAIHLAVQHGWRSIIIEGDCATLIHKLQASEPDFSVTGPIVADIQAIASNFQFCSFEFVSLIFNSVLLSLLVGHVMS
;
A
#
# COMPACT_ATOMS: atom_id res chain seq x y z
N MET A 1 17.72 -8.53 3.41
CA MET A 1 16.93 -7.30 3.36
C MET A 1 15.85 -7.30 2.28
N GLY A 2 15.97 -8.04 1.15
CA GLY A 2 14.95 -8.03 0.08
C GLY A 2 13.63 -8.78 0.35
N ASN A 3 13.60 -9.80 1.21
CA ASN A 3 12.39 -10.64 1.35
C ASN A 3 11.23 -9.92 2.06
N ALA A 4 11.52 -9.05 3.04
CA ALA A 4 10.49 -8.32 3.76
C ALA A 4 9.84 -7.26 2.86
N GLU A 5 10.64 -6.49 2.12
CA GLU A 5 10.14 -5.50 1.16
C GLU A 5 9.27 -6.14 0.06
N ILE A 6 9.69 -7.28 -0.48
CA ILE A 6 8.90 -8.01 -1.49
C ILE A 6 7.58 -8.52 -0.89
N ALA A 7 7.63 -9.07 0.33
CA ALA A 7 6.43 -9.56 1.01
C ALA A 7 5.43 -8.41 1.24
N GLU A 8 5.89 -7.29 1.81
CA GLU A 8 5.09 -6.08 2.03
C GLU A 8 4.55 -5.48 0.73
N THR A 9 5.32 -5.55 -0.36
CA THR A 9 4.87 -5.05 -1.66
C THR A 9 3.74 -5.89 -2.24
N LEU A 10 3.84 -7.23 -2.18
CA LEU A 10 2.78 -8.14 -2.63
C LEU A 10 1.52 -8.00 -1.79
N ALA A 11 1.75 -7.84 -0.49
CA ALA A 11 0.75 -7.58 0.52
C ALA A 11 -0.03 -6.27 0.25
N ALA A 12 0.65 -5.15 -0.05
CA ALA A 12 0.02 -3.89 -0.45
C ALA A 12 -0.78 -4.03 -1.75
N ARG A 13 -0.29 -4.84 -2.71
CA ARG A 13 -1.01 -5.15 -3.95
C ARG A 13 -2.32 -5.89 -3.69
N GLU A 14 -2.32 -6.86 -2.78
CA GLU A 14 -3.56 -7.56 -2.43
C GLU A 14 -4.55 -6.62 -1.72
N ALA A 15 -4.06 -5.78 -0.81
CA ALA A 15 -4.90 -4.82 -0.09
C ALA A 15 -5.62 -3.85 -1.05
N ILE A 16 -4.93 -3.34 -2.07
CA ILE A 16 -5.56 -2.43 -3.03
C ILE A 16 -6.56 -3.14 -3.94
N HIS A 17 -6.31 -4.40 -4.32
CA HIS A 17 -7.29 -5.19 -5.07
C HIS A 17 -8.54 -5.49 -4.25
N LEU A 18 -8.38 -5.84 -2.97
CA LEU A 18 -9.52 -6.02 -2.06
C LEU A 18 -10.34 -4.73 -1.95
N ALA A 19 -9.68 -3.58 -1.88
CA ALA A 19 -10.39 -2.30 -1.86
C ALA A 19 -11.25 -2.04 -3.11
N VAL A 20 -10.72 -2.38 -4.29
CA VAL A 20 -11.47 -2.33 -5.54
C VAL A 20 -12.66 -3.31 -5.49
N GLN A 21 -12.44 -4.54 -5.03
CA GLN A 21 -13.50 -5.57 -4.92
C GLN A 21 -14.62 -5.16 -3.96
N HIS A 22 -14.29 -4.46 -2.88
CA HIS A 22 -15.26 -3.93 -1.93
C HIS A 22 -15.98 -2.66 -2.42
N GLY A 23 -15.56 -2.08 -3.56
CA GLY A 23 -16.16 -0.87 -4.13
C GLY A 23 -15.85 0.39 -3.31
N TRP A 24 -14.76 0.39 -2.55
CA TRP A 24 -14.34 1.56 -1.80
C TRP A 24 -13.88 2.68 -2.74
N ARG A 25 -14.18 3.93 -2.37
CA ARG A 25 -13.78 5.12 -3.12
C ARG A 25 -12.70 5.93 -2.42
N SER A 26 -12.54 5.73 -1.12
CA SER A 26 -11.57 6.40 -0.27
C SER A 26 -10.84 5.35 0.55
N ILE A 27 -9.51 5.31 0.45
CA ILE A 27 -8.69 4.31 1.14
C ILE A 27 -7.42 4.92 1.74
N ILE A 28 -6.91 4.25 2.76
CA ILE A 28 -5.58 4.47 3.34
C ILE A 28 -4.88 3.12 3.32
N ILE A 29 -3.66 3.07 2.80
CA ILE A 29 -2.82 1.86 2.81
C ILE A 29 -1.68 2.11 3.79
N GLU A 30 -1.72 1.40 4.91
CA GLU A 30 -0.73 1.49 5.99
C GLU A 30 0.28 0.34 5.88
N GLY A 31 1.55 0.64 6.18
CA GLY A 31 2.61 -0.38 6.21
C GLY A 31 3.78 0.01 7.11
N ASP A 32 4.54 -0.99 7.56
CA ASP A 32 5.71 -0.84 8.43
C ASP A 32 7.04 -0.80 7.64
N CYS A 33 6.96 -0.86 6.31
CA CYS A 33 8.10 -0.76 5.42
C CYS A 33 8.22 0.67 4.88
N ALA A 34 9.04 1.49 5.55
CA ALA A 34 9.26 2.89 5.14
C ALA A 34 9.74 3.01 3.68
N THR A 35 10.58 2.07 3.21
CA THR A 35 11.04 2.04 1.81
C THR A 35 9.89 1.85 0.83
N LEU A 36 8.97 0.92 1.11
CA LEU A 36 7.78 0.70 0.28
C LEU A 36 6.85 1.90 0.31
N ILE A 37 6.57 2.46 1.49
CA ILE A 37 5.70 3.64 1.61
C ILE A 37 6.28 4.82 0.82
N HIS A 38 7.58 5.08 0.94
CA HIS A 38 8.23 6.12 0.13
C HIS A 38 8.12 5.84 -1.37
N LYS A 39 8.32 4.59 -1.82
CA LYS A 39 8.16 4.21 -3.23
C LYS A 39 6.73 4.43 -3.74
N LEU A 40 5.73 4.08 -2.93
CA LEU A 40 4.32 4.28 -3.28
C LEU A 40 3.92 5.75 -3.35
N GLN A 41 4.54 6.59 -2.50
CA GLN A 41 4.35 8.05 -2.51
C GLN A 41 5.17 8.76 -3.59
N ALA A 42 6.23 8.14 -4.10
CA ALA A 42 7.12 8.76 -5.06
C ALA A 42 6.50 8.80 -6.47
N SER A 43 6.67 9.92 -7.15
CA SER A 43 6.27 10.06 -8.56
C SER A 43 7.32 9.53 -9.55
N GLU A 44 8.51 9.15 -9.05
CA GLU A 44 9.60 8.64 -9.89
C GLU A 44 9.48 7.13 -10.11
N PRO A 45 9.83 6.63 -11.31
CA PRO A 45 9.79 5.20 -11.59
C PRO A 45 10.79 4.43 -10.73
N ASP A 46 10.31 3.39 -10.05
CA ASP A 46 11.14 2.45 -9.31
C ASP A 46 11.72 1.38 -10.26
N PHE A 47 13.03 1.34 -10.42
CA PHE A 47 13.75 0.35 -11.25
C PHE A 47 14.18 -0.91 -10.48
N SER A 48 13.75 -1.06 -9.24
CA SER A 48 14.02 -2.25 -8.43
C SER A 48 13.12 -3.44 -8.82
N VAL A 49 13.37 -4.59 -8.19
CA VAL A 49 12.58 -5.82 -8.38
C VAL A 49 11.09 -5.61 -8.05
N THR A 50 10.77 -4.72 -7.11
CA THR A 50 9.39 -4.39 -6.72
C THR A 50 8.75 -3.32 -7.60
N GLY A 51 9.54 -2.63 -8.43
CA GLY A 51 9.09 -1.49 -9.22
C GLY A 51 7.85 -1.73 -10.09
N PRO A 52 7.77 -2.85 -10.83
CA PRO A 52 6.56 -3.18 -11.59
C PRO A 52 5.31 -3.35 -10.71
N ILE A 53 5.47 -3.85 -9.48
CA ILE A 53 4.34 -4.03 -8.54
C ILE A 53 3.95 -2.68 -7.94
N VAL A 54 4.91 -1.84 -7.58
CA VAL A 54 4.67 -0.47 -7.11
C VAL A 54 3.89 0.33 -8.16
N ALA A 55 4.29 0.23 -9.44
CA ALA A 55 3.60 0.91 -10.52
C ALA A 55 2.15 0.41 -10.72
N ASP A 56 1.90 -0.90 -10.57
CA ASP A 56 0.56 -1.50 -10.59
C ASP A 56 -0.32 -0.92 -9.47
N ILE A 57 0.21 -0.89 -8.23
CA ILE A 57 -0.49 -0.31 -7.07
C ILE A 57 -0.80 1.17 -7.31
N GLN A 58 0.15 1.97 -7.78
CA GLN A 58 -0.06 3.39 -8.05
C GLN A 58 -1.10 3.62 -9.15
N ALA A 59 -1.08 2.80 -10.21
CA ALA A 59 -2.07 2.88 -11.27
C ALA A 59 -3.48 2.60 -10.73
N ILE A 60 -3.65 1.58 -9.90
CA ILE A 60 -4.94 1.27 -9.27
C ILE A 60 -5.35 2.39 -8.29
N ALA A 61 -4.41 2.89 -7.49
CA ALA A 61 -4.61 3.97 -6.51
C ALA A 61 -5.17 5.24 -7.14
N SER A 62 -4.73 5.56 -8.37
CA SER A 62 -5.21 6.74 -9.11
C SER A 62 -6.70 6.71 -9.46
N ASN A 63 -7.36 5.55 -9.36
CA ASN A 63 -8.80 5.41 -9.61
C ASN A 63 -9.67 5.68 -8.38
N PHE A 64 -9.08 5.77 -7.18
CA PHE A 64 -9.81 6.13 -5.97
C PHE A 64 -10.02 7.66 -5.92
N GLN A 65 -11.14 8.08 -5.36
CA GLN A 65 -11.40 9.50 -5.08
C GLN A 65 -10.40 10.03 -4.04
N PHE A 66 -10.00 9.19 -3.09
CA PHE A 66 -8.97 9.49 -2.12
C PHE A 66 -8.14 8.22 -1.86
N CYS A 67 -6.82 8.35 -1.95
CA CYS A 67 -5.88 7.30 -1.60
C CYS A 67 -4.67 7.94 -0.92
N SER A 68 -4.30 7.44 0.26
CA SER A 68 -3.04 7.78 0.91
C SER A 68 -2.25 6.52 1.28
N PHE A 69 -0.94 6.69 1.36
CA PHE A 69 0.00 5.66 1.82
C PHE A 69 0.67 6.17 3.08
N GLU A 70 0.60 5.43 4.18
CA GLU A 70 1.11 5.89 5.48
C GLU A 70 2.01 4.86 6.14
N PHE A 71 3.12 5.35 6.70
CA PHE A 71 4.03 4.52 7.47
C PHE A 71 3.57 4.44 8.93
N VAL A 72 3.39 3.22 9.44
CA VAL A 72 3.00 2.98 10.83
C VAL A 72 4.06 2.11 11.50
N SER A 73 4.66 2.63 12.56
CA SER A 73 5.62 1.87 13.37
C SER A 73 4.90 0.85 14.24
N LEU A 74 5.17 -0.44 14.02
CA LEU A 74 4.62 -1.57 14.77
C LEU A 74 4.98 -1.52 16.26
N ILE A 75 4.16 -0.88 17.09
CA ILE A 75 4.16 -1.08 18.55
C ILE A 75 3.11 -2.14 18.95
N PHE A 76 2.35 -2.70 18.00
CA PHE A 76 1.33 -3.72 18.27
C PHE A 76 1.45 -4.90 17.28
N ASN A 77 1.65 -6.10 17.83
CA ASN A 77 1.65 -7.47 17.25
C ASN A 77 2.11 -7.73 15.79
N SER A 78 2.93 -8.77 15.66
CA SER A 78 3.69 -9.27 14.50
C SER A 78 2.90 -9.76 13.27
N VAL A 79 1.70 -9.21 13.01
CA VAL A 79 0.83 -9.52 11.87
C VAL A 79 0.12 -8.23 11.42
N LEU A 80 0.87 -7.22 11.00
CA LEU A 80 0.29 -5.96 10.50
C LEU A 80 0.76 -5.68 9.06
N LEU A 81 0.35 -6.59 8.18
CA LEU A 81 -0.37 -6.21 6.98
C LEU A 81 -1.85 -6.55 7.21
N SER A 82 -2.53 -5.75 8.02
CA SER A 82 -3.97 -5.86 8.22
C SER A 82 -4.61 -4.51 7.93
N LEU A 83 -4.76 -4.22 6.64
CA LEU A 83 -5.95 -3.61 6.06
C LEU A 83 -6.69 -2.61 6.97
N LEU A 84 -6.07 -1.48 7.34
CA LEU A 84 -6.85 -0.33 7.79
C LEU A 84 -7.31 0.43 6.55
N VAL A 85 -8.25 -0.14 5.79
CA VAL A 85 -8.98 0.69 4.84
C VAL A 85 -9.88 1.61 5.65
N GLY A 86 -9.36 2.81 5.86
CA GLY A 86 -10.06 3.93 6.46
C GLY A 86 -11.36 4.20 5.72
N HIS A 87 -12.44 3.65 6.26
CA HIS A 87 -13.77 4.18 6.10
C HIS A 87 -13.73 5.63 6.62
N VAL A 88 -13.60 6.59 5.72
CA VAL A 88 -13.88 8.00 6.05
C VAL A 88 -15.41 8.07 6.24
N MET A 89 -15.86 7.92 7.49
CA MET A 89 -17.26 8.16 7.85
C MET A 89 -17.60 9.61 7.47
N SER A 90 -18.68 9.75 6.71
CA SER A 90 -19.34 11.02 6.39
C SER A 90 -19.81 11.75 7.65
#